data_AF-A0A8T5KE45-F1
#
_entry.id   AF-A0A8T5KE45-F1
#
_cell.length_a   1.000
_cell.length_b   1.000
_cell.length_c   1.000
_cell.angle_alpha   90.00
_cell.angle_beta   90.00
_cell.angle_gamma   90.00
#
_symmetry.space_group_name_H-M   'P 1'
#
loop_
_entity.id
_entity.type
_entity.pdbx_description
1 polymer ?
#
loop_
_entity_poly.entity_id
_entity_poly.type
_entity_poly.pdbx_seq_one_letter_code
_entity_poly.pdbx_strand_id
1 'polypeptide(L)'
;DSWSLLVDKLQTLPISSKVARDFLRLLTHSATPVEMDKLGRTRLPDNLAKLAGIEKDVVFAGSLTRVEVWSKDRYHKYFEGLENQEGEIESALAELGI
;
A
#
# COMPACT_ATOMS: atom_id res chain seq x y z
N ASP A 1 16.86 2.03 2.90
CA ASP A 1 15.51 2.50 3.32
C ASP A 1 14.52 1.31 3.26
N SER A 2 13.28 1.45 3.74
CA SER A 2 12.28 0.35 3.76
C SER A 2 11.93 -0.16 2.36
N TRP A 3 11.97 0.71 1.35
CA TRP A 3 11.72 0.35 -0.04
C TRP A 3 12.82 -0.52 -0.61
N SER A 4 14.09 -0.18 -0.37
CA SER A 4 15.25 -0.98 -0.79
C SER A 4 15.18 -2.39 -0.21
N LEU A 5 14.86 -2.52 1.09
CA LEU A 5 14.69 -3.83 1.74
C LEU A 5 13.59 -4.69 1.09
N LEU A 6 12.52 -4.05 0.62
CA LEU A 6 11.47 -4.74 -0.14
C LEU A 6 11.98 -5.14 -1.52
N VAL A 7 12.61 -4.23 -2.25
CA VAL A 7 13.15 -4.49 -3.60
C VAL A 7 14.17 -5.62 -3.58
N ASP A 8 15.08 -5.64 -2.61
CA ASP A 8 16.10 -6.70 -2.47
C ASP A 8 15.44 -8.08 -2.32
N LYS A 9 14.38 -8.19 -1.52
CA LYS A 9 13.62 -9.44 -1.36
C LYS A 9 12.87 -9.83 -2.64
N LEU A 10 12.38 -8.85 -3.40
CA LEU A 10 11.67 -9.11 -4.65
C LEU A 10 12.62 -9.60 -5.75
N GLN A 11 13.87 -9.14 -5.74
CA GLN A 11 14.90 -9.58 -6.68
C GLN A 11 15.28 -11.06 -6.50
N THR A 12 15.04 -11.64 -5.32
CA THR A 12 15.30 -13.07 -5.10
C THR A 12 14.19 -13.99 -5.63
N LEU A 13 13.11 -13.45 -6.18
CA LEU A 13 12.00 -14.25 -6.68
C LEU A 13 12.41 -15.04 -7.95
N PRO A 14 12.00 -16.32 -8.06
CA PRO A 14 12.39 -17.16 -9.18
C PRO A 14 11.75 -16.69 -10.48
N ILE A 15 12.57 -16.28 -11.46
CA ILE A 15 12.12 -15.80 -12.77
C ILE A 15 11.37 -16.89 -13.53
N SER A 16 11.59 -18.18 -13.24
CA SER A 16 10.85 -19.30 -13.85
C SER A 16 9.37 -19.35 -13.43
N SER A 17 9.02 -18.83 -12.24
CA SER A 17 7.64 -18.81 -11.74
C SER A 17 6.81 -17.75 -12.45
N LYS A 18 5.70 -18.16 -13.07
CA LYS A 18 4.74 -17.23 -13.67
C LYS A 18 4.16 -16.28 -12.62
N VAL A 19 3.79 -16.80 -11.45
CA VAL A 19 3.21 -16.02 -10.36
C VAL A 19 4.19 -14.94 -9.89
N ALA A 20 5.47 -15.28 -9.74
CA ALA A 20 6.50 -14.32 -9.35
C ALA A 20 6.65 -13.18 -10.37
N ARG A 21 6.72 -13.51 -11.66
CA ARG A 21 6.82 -12.50 -12.73
C ARG A 21 5.59 -11.59 -12.78
N ASP A 22 4.39 -12.14 -12.61
CA ASP A 22 3.16 -11.36 -12.66
C ASP A 22 3.04 -10.44 -11.44
N PHE A 23 3.43 -10.91 -10.25
CA PHE A 23 3.49 -10.07 -9.06
C PHE A 23 4.48 -8.91 -9.20
N LEU A 24 5.70 -9.19 -9.69
CA LEU A 24 6.71 -8.15 -9.96
C LEU A 24 6.17 -7.09 -10.92
N ARG A 25 5.48 -7.51 -12.00
CA ARG A 25 4.85 -6.59 -12.95
C ARG A 25 3.77 -5.74 -12.31
N LEU A 26 2.87 -6.33 -11.52
CA LEU A 26 1.80 -5.58 -10.85
C LEU A 26 2.36 -4.53 -9.89
N LEU A 27 3.34 -4.91 -9.09
CA LEU A 27 3.96 -4.01 -8.12
C LEU A 27 4.73 -2.89 -8.82
N THR A 28 5.58 -3.21 -9.79
CA THR A 28 6.39 -2.22 -10.51
C THR A 28 5.55 -1.32 -11.42
N HIS A 29 4.46 -1.83 -12.00
CA HIS A 29 3.49 -1.02 -12.72
C HIS A 29 2.81 0.03 -11.83
N SER A 30 2.66 -0.29 -10.54
CA SER A 30 2.02 0.57 -9.54
C SER A 30 3.04 1.31 -8.65
N ALA A 31 4.32 1.31 -9.03
CA ALA A 31 5.38 2.00 -8.31
C ALA A 31 5.99 3.08 -9.21
N THR A 32 6.07 4.31 -8.71
CA THR A 32 6.66 5.42 -9.44
C THR A 32 7.44 6.29 -8.46
N PRO A 33 8.73 6.56 -8.70
CA PRO A 33 9.47 7.51 -7.88
C PRO A 33 8.83 8.89 -8.05
N VAL A 34 8.65 9.58 -6.94
CA VAL A 34 8.12 10.94 -6.92
C VAL A 34 9.08 11.83 -6.15
N GLU A 35 9.27 13.05 -6.64
CA GLU A 35 10.07 14.06 -5.96
C GLU A 35 9.15 14.98 -5.16
N MET A 36 9.65 15.43 -4.01
CA MET A 36 8.98 16.45 -3.22
C MET A 36 9.55 17.82 -3.55
N ASP A 37 8.69 18.82 -3.64
CA ASP A 37 9.10 20.21 -3.72
C ASP A 37 9.61 20.72 -2.37
N LYS A 38 10.11 21.96 -2.34
CA LYS A 38 10.66 22.60 -1.13
C LYS A 38 9.64 22.78 0.00
N LEU A 39 8.35 22.64 -0.30
CA LEU A 39 7.25 22.74 0.67
C LEU A 39 6.75 21.35 1.10
N GLY A 40 7.44 20.28 0.69
CA GLY A 40 7.07 18.90 1.03
C GLY A 40 5.86 18.38 0.25
N ARG A 41 5.52 19.00 -0.89
CA ARG A 41 4.41 18.55 -1.74
C ARG A 41 4.94 17.67 -2.85
N THR A 42 4.14 16.71 -3.28
CA THR A 42 4.41 15.93 -4.50
C THR A 42 3.15 15.77 -5.33
N ARG A 43 3.30 15.47 -6.63
CA ARG A 43 2.17 15.13 -7.48
C ARG A 43 1.97 13.62 -7.45
N LEU A 44 0.80 13.19 -7.01
CA LEU A 44 0.38 11.80 -7.13
C LEU A 44 0.20 11.47 -8.63
N PRO A 45 0.87 10.44 -9.16
CA PRO A 45 0.68 10.01 -10.54
C PRO A 45 -0.78 9.64 -10.84
N ASP A 46 -1.29 10.05 -12.01
CA ASP A 46 -2.70 9.91 -12.36
C ASP A 46 -3.20 8.45 -12.37
N ASN A 47 -2.34 7.50 -12.76
CA ASN A 47 -2.66 6.07 -12.73
C ASN A 47 -2.88 5.58 -11.29
N LEU A 48 -2.06 6.04 -10.33
CA LEU A 48 -2.18 5.69 -8.92
C LEU A 48 -3.39 6.38 -8.27
N ALA A 49 -3.66 7.64 -8.61
CA ALA A 49 -4.86 8.33 -8.17
C ALA A 49 -6.13 7.61 -8.62
N LYS A 50 -6.19 7.20 -9.90
CA LYS A 50 -7.31 6.43 -10.46
C LYS A 50 -7.46 5.07 -9.79
N LEU A 51 -6.36 4.34 -9.59
CA LEU A 51 -6.36 3.05 -8.91
C LEU A 51 -6.89 3.17 -7.47
N ALA A 52 -6.41 4.16 -6.73
CA ALA A 52 -6.82 4.45 -5.35
C ALA A 52 -8.25 5.03 -5.26
N GLY A 53 -8.86 5.45 -6.37
CA GLY A 53 -10.17 6.10 -6.40
C GLY A 53 -10.16 7.47 -5.72
N ILE A 54 -9.06 8.21 -5.84
CA ILE A 54 -8.90 9.56 -5.28
C ILE A 54 -9.40 10.57 -6.31
N GLU A 55 -10.47 11.27 -5.97
CA GLU A 55 -11.03 12.35 -6.81
C GLU A 55 -10.72 13.74 -6.25
N LYS A 56 -10.73 13.87 -4.91
CA LYS A 56 -10.58 15.18 -4.25
C LYS A 56 -9.88 15.06 -2.90
N ASP A 57 -10.57 14.50 -1.91
CA ASP A 57 -10.09 14.46 -0.53
C ASP A 57 -9.28 13.19 -0.26
N VAL A 58 -8.12 13.36 0.38
CA VAL A 58 -7.19 12.28 0.72
C VAL A 58 -6.99 12.15 2.22
N VAL A 59 -6.72 10.92 2.66
CA VAL A 59 -6.28 10.61 4.03
C VAL A 59 -4.86 10.05 3.96
N PHE A 60 -3.97 10.62 4.78
CA PHE A 60 -2.65 10.07 5.04
C PHE A 60 -2.69 9.25 6.32
N ALA A 61 -2.45 7.94 6.20
CA ALA A 61 -2.42 7.04 7.34
C ALA A 61 -1.00 6.49 7.55
N GLY A 62 -0.49 6.62 8.77
CA GLY A 62 0.77 5.99 9.15
C GLY A 62 0.60 4.48 9.33
N SER A 63 1.44 3.69 8.68
CA SER A 63 1.40 2.22 8.71
C SER A 63 2.82 1.70 8.95
N LEU A 64 3.30 1.93 10.19
CA LEU A 64 4.64 1.63 10.66
C LEU A 64 5.75 2.21 9.76
N THR A 65 6.21 1.42 8.79
CA THR A 65 7.37 1.73 7.94
C THR A 65 7.02 2.53 6.68
N ARG A 66 5.73 2.85 6.49
CA ARG A 66 5.21 3.58 5.33
C ARG A 66 4.06 4.51 5.70
N VAL A 67 3.78 5.43 4.80
CA VAL A 67 2.53 6.21 4.78
C VAL A 67 1.67 5.68 3.67
N GLU A 68 0.41 5.42 3.99
CA GLU A 68 -0.61 5.02 3.03
C GLU A 68 -1.44 6.26 2.65
N VAL A 69 -1.73 6.37 1.36
CA VAL A 69 -2.55 7.46 0.80
C VAL A 69 -3.85 6.86 0.32
N TRP A 70 -4.95 7.33 0.90
CA TRP A 70 -6.28 6.80 0.65
C TRP A 70 -7.21 7.88 0.10
N SER A 71 -8.17 7.45 -0.72
CA SER A 71 -9.39 8.22 -0.92
C SER A 71 -10.16 8.26 0.40
N LYS A 72 -10.60 9.46 0.81
CA LYS A 72 -11.29 9.65 2.11
C LYS A 72 -12.49 8.72 2.28
N ASP A 73 -13.33 8.60 1.27
CA ASP A 73 -14.55 7.79 1.36
C ASP A 73 -14.22 6.30 1.44
N ARG A 74 -13.22 5.85 0.69
CA ARG A 74 -12.75 4.45 0.74
C ARG A 74 -12.10 4.11 2.06
N TYR A 75 -11.33 5.04 2.63
CA TYR A 75 -10.72 4.88 3.95
C TYR A 75 -11.79 4.63 5.01
N HIS A 76 -12.76 5.53 5.14
CA HIS A 76 -13.81 5.39 6.16
C HIS A 76 -14.63 4.11 5.97
N LYS A 77 -15.01 3.78 4.73
CA LYS A 77 -15.75 2.54 4.44
C LYS A 77 -14.93 1.28 4.79
N TYR A 78 -13.63 1.28 4.52
CA TYR A 78 -12.77 0.14 4.82
C TYR A 78 -12.63 -0.07 6.34
N PHE A 79 -12.37 1.00 7.08
CA PHE A 79 -12.18 0.92 8.53
C PHE A 79 -13.48 0.65 9.31
N GLU A 80 -14.63 1.17 8.85
CA GLU A 80 -15.95 0.76 9.36
C GLU A 80 -16.16 -0.75 9.16
N GLY A 81 -15.72 -1.30 8.04
CA GLY A 81 -15.74 -2.75 7.80
C GLY A 81 -14.84 -3.54 8.76
N LEU A 82 -13.66 -2.99 9.10
CA LEU A 82 -12.73 -3.63 10.04
C LEU A 82 -13.26 -3.61 11.48
N GLU A 83 -13.90 -2.52 11.91
CA GLU A 83 -14.55 -2.43 13.23
C GLU A 83 -15.59 -3.55 13.41
N ASN A 84 -16.33 -3.87 12.34
CA ASN A 84 -17.29 -4.98 12.36
C ASN A 84 -16.62 -6.37 12.41
N GLN A 85 -15.31 -6.47 12.17
CA GLN A 85 -14.53 -7.70 12.14
C GLN A 85 -13.50 -7.77 13.29
N GLU A 86 -13.55 -6.83 14.24
CA GLU A 86 -12.55 -6.68 15.31
C GLU A 86 -12.29 -8.01 16.04
N GLY A 87 -13.34 -8.71 16.48
CA GLY A 87 -13.19 -9.98 17.20
C GLY A 87 -12.57 -11.12 16.37
N GLU A 88 -12.82 -11.16 15.06
CA GLU A 88 -12.16 -12.13 14.16
C GLU A 88 -10.68 -11.80 13.99
N ILE A 89 -10.36 -10.52 13.88
CA ILE A 89 -8.98 -10.03 13.76
C ILE A 89 -8.20 -10.32 15.05
N GLU A 90 -8.78 -10.05 16.22
CA GLU A 90 -8.16 -10.36 17.52
C GLU A 90 -7.87 -11.87 17.66
N SER A 91 -8.83 -12.70 17.27
CA SER A 91 -8.65 -14.16 17.31
C SER A 91 -7.51 -14.61 16.40
N ALA A 92 -7.44 -14.07 15.18
CA ALA A 92 -6.36 -14.37 14.24
C ALA A 92 -4.98 -13.89 14.74
N LEU A 93 -4.92 -12.75 15.43
CA LEU A 93 -3.67 -12.25 16.04
C LEU A 93 -3.19 -13.17 17.16
N ALA A 94 -4.12 -13.64 18.02
CA ALA A 94 -3.81 -14.58 19.08
C ALA A 94 -3.24 -15.91 18.54
N GLU A 95 -3.77 -16.42 17.43
CA GLU A 95 -3.23 -17.62 16.75
C GLU A 95 -1.80 -17.42 16.21
N LEU A 96 -1.46 -16.19 15.83
CA LEU A 96 -0.11 -15.81 15.41
C LEU A 96 0.84 -15.56 16.60
N GLY A 97 0.34 -15.69 17.84
CA GLY A 97 1.11 -15.49 19.06
C GLY A 97 1.49 -14.03 19.32
N ILE A 98 0.71 -13.10 18.79
CA ILE A 98 0.84 -11.65 19.00
C ILE A 98 -0.20 -11.20 20.04
#